data_AF-A0A6N9DGE4-F1
#
_entry.id   AF-A0A6N9DGE4-F1
#
_cell.length_a   1.000
_cell.length_b   1.000
_cell.length_c   1.000
_cell.angle_alpha   90.00
_cell.angle_beta   90.00
_cell.angle_gamma   90.00
#
_symmetry.space_group_name_H-M   'P 1'
#
loop_
_entity.id
_entity.type
_entity.pdbx_description
1 polymer ?
#
loop_
_entity_poly.entity_id
_entity_poly.type
_entity_poly.pdbx_seq_one_letter_code
_entity_poly.pdbx_strand_id
1 'polypeptide(L)'
;VLQHPQDVTWAPGAIYIADSYNHKIKRMELNTLRITTVAGDGTQGITDGNALNASFDEPAGISYRDGVVYVADTNNHRIRRLDIDSGTVDTIELLGA
;
A
#
# COMPACT_ATOMS: atom_id res chain seq x y z
N VAL A 1 -10.58 -6.89 -9.06
CA VAL A 1 -10.59 -8.15 -8.27
C VAL A 1 -9.28 -8.21 -7.50
N LEU A 2 -9.27 -8.78 -6.30
CA LEU A 2 -8.04 -9.02 -5.53
C LEU A 2 -7.30 -10.25 -6.09
N GLN A 3 -5.99 -10.29 -5.94
CA GLN A 3 -5.14 -11.41 -6.32
C GLN A 3 -4.11 -11.66 -5.23
N HIS A 4 -4.28 -12.80 -4.54
CA HIS A 4 -3.43 -13.23 -3.43
C HIS A 4 -3.19 -12.14 -2.37
N PRO A 5 -4.24 -11.50 -1.81
CA PRO A 5 -4.08 -10.50 -0.77
C PRO A 5 -3.53 -11.16 0.50
N GLN A 6 -2.48 -10.59 1.08
CA GLN A 6 -1.78 -11.21 2.23
C GLN A 6 -2.11 -10.59 3.58
N ASP A 7 -2.45 -9.29 3.63
CA ASP A 7 -2.72 -8.60 4.88
C ASP A 7 -3.73 -7.46 4.71
N VAL A 8 -4.33 -7.07 5.83
CA VAL A 8 -5.26 -5.96 5.93
C VAL A 8 -5.03 -5.14 7.19
N THR A 9 -5.22 -3.82 7.11
CA THR A 9 -5.24 -2.94 8.28
C THR A 9 -6.51 -2.10 8.30
N TRP A 10 -7.08 -1.91 9.49
CA TRP A 10 -8.17 -0.98 9.70
C TRP A 10 -7.66 0.46 9.76
N ALA A 11 -8.46 1.38 9.23
CA ALA A 11 -8.36 2.83 9.42
C ALA A 11 -9.78 3.40 9.59
N PRO A 12 -9.95 4.62 10.11
CA PRO A 12 -11.27 5.24 10.24
C PRO A 12 -12.08 5.19 8.93
N GLY A 13 -13.16 4.41 8.93
CA GLY A 13 -14.08 4.27 7.79
C GLY A 13 -13.63 3.35 6.65
N ALA A 14 -12.47 2.69 6.75
CA ALA A 14 -11.96 1.84 5.67
C ALA A 14 -11.08 0.66 6.15
N ILE A 15 -10.93 -0.33 5.28
CA ILE A 15 -9.88 -1.35 5.37
C ILE A 15 -8.90 -1.13 4.23
N TYR A 16 -7.61 -1.07 4.53
CA TYR A 16 -6.55 -1.10 3.53
C TYR A 16 -6.07 -2.54 3.36
N ILE A 17 -5.80 -2.93 2.12
CA ILE A 17 -5.51 -4.30 1.71
C ILE A 17 -4.22 -4.28 0.90
N ALA A 18 -3.27 -5.12 1.28
CA ALA A 18 -2.11 -5.44 0.46
C ALA A 18 -2.54 -6.46 -0.60
N ASP A 19 -2.75 -6.01 -1.83
CA ASP A 19 -3.19 -6.84 -2.95
C ASP A 19 -1.98 -7.35 -3.74
N SER A 20 -1.28 -8.31 -3.13
CA SER A 20 0.14 -8.60 -3.37
C SER A 20 0.47 -8.88 -4.83
N TYR A 21 -0.26 -9.79 -5.50
CA TYR A 21 0.04 -10.16 -6.89
C TYR A 21 -0.46 -9.14 -7.93
N ASN A 22 -1.22 -8.13 -7.50
CA ASN A 22 -1.54 -6.99 -8.33
C ASN A 22 -0.58 -5.81 -8.10
N HIS A 23 0.45 -5.96 -7.26
CA HIS A 23 1.43 -4.91 -6.92
C HIS A 23 0.77 -3.62 -6.43
N LYS A 24 -0.32 -3.76 -5.65
CA LYS A 24 -1.23 -2.65 -5.31
C LYS A 24 -1.62 -2.62 -3.85
N ILE A 25 -1.87 -1.42 -3.36
CA ILE A 25 -2.61 -1.18 -2.12
C ILE A 25 -4.02 -0.74 -2.48
N LYS A 26 -5.00 -1.41 -1.87
CA LYS A 26 -6.42 -1.15 -2.09
C LYS A 26 -7.08 -0.66 -0.82
N ARG A 27 -8.15 0.11 -0.99
CA ARG A 27 -9.01 0.62 0.09
C ARG A 27 -10.42 0.10 -0.12
N MET A 28 -10.99 -0.52 0.90
CA MET A 28 -12.40 -0.89 0.99
C MET A 28 -13.11 0.09 1.92
N GLU A 29 -14.12 0.78 1.41
CA GLU A 29 -15.00 1.62 2.23
C GLU A 29 -15.95 0.75 3.08
N LEU A 30 -16.01 0.97 4.39
CA LEU A 30 -16.81 0.12 5.28
C LEU A 30 -18.33 0.30 5.09
N ASN A 31 -18.77 1.48 4.66
CA ASN A 31 -20.20 1.78 4.50
C ASN A 31 -20.78 1.23 3.18
N THR A 32 -19.96 1.09 2.15
CA THR A 32 -20.40 0.74 0.78
C THR A 32 -19.81 -0.57 0.27
N LEU A 33 -18.77 -1.08 0.95
CA LEU A 33 -17.94 -2.20 0.52
C LEU A 33 -17.25 -1.98 -0.84
N ARG A 34 -17.18 -0.72 -1.30
CA ARG A 34 -16.50 -0.38 -2.56
C ARG A 34 -15.00 -0.49 -2.38
N ILE A 35 -14.35 -1.21 -3.28
CA ILE A 35 -12.89 -1.37 -3.33
C ILE A 35 -12.30 -0.49 -4.43
N THR A 36 -11.30 0.32 -4.10
CA THR A 36 -10.53 1.13 -5.05
C THR A 36 -9.03 0.91 -4.86
N THR A 37 -8.26 1.03 -5.93
CA THR A 37 -6.80 1.16 -5.81
C THR A 37 -6.49 2.54 -5.24
N VAL A 38 -5.62 2.59 -4.24
CA VAL A 38 -5.16 3.85 -3.62
C VAL A 38 -3.67 4.06 -3.79
N ALA A 39 -2.91 2.99 -4.03
CA ALA A 39 -1.52 3.08 -4.48
C ALA A 39 -1.15 1.88 -5.36
N GLY A 40 -0.16 2.06 -6.23
CA GLY A 40 0.35 1.02 -7.14
C GLY A 40 -0.20 1.16 -8.55
N ASP A 41 0.68 1.30 -9.53
CA ASP A 41 0.36 1.25 -10.96
C ASP A 41 0.01 -0.19 -11.43
N GLY A 42 0.52 -1.18 -10.70
CA GLY A 42 0.33 -2.61 -10.95
C GLY A 42 1.48 -3.26 -11.70
N THR A 43 2.58 -2.54 -11.90
CA THR A 43 3.84 -3.11 -12.36
C THR A 43 4.74 -3.39 -11.16
N GLN A 44 5.57 -4.42 -11.30
CA GLN A 44 6.62 -4.70 -10.35
C GLN A 44 7.67 -3.58 -10.40
N GLY A 45 7.97 -2.95 -9.26
CA GLY A 45 9.02 -1.93 -9.17
C GLY A 45 9.02 -1.17 -7.85
N ILE A 46 9.86 -0.14 -7.75
CA ILE A 46 10.12 0.65 -6.53
C ILE A 46 9.92 2.16 -6.75
N THR A 47 9.11 2.56 -7.73
CA THR A 47 8.90 3.98 -8.03
C THR A 47 8.17 4.65 -6.86
N ASP A 48 8.74 5.74 -6.35
CA ASP A 48 8.13 6.64 -5.35
C ASP A 48 7.35 7.80 -6.02
N GLY A 49 6.66 8.61 -5.23
CA GLY A 49 5.96 9.82 -5.69
C GLY A 49 4.44 9.70 -5.58
N ASN A 50 3.71 10.14 -6.61
CA ASN A 50 2.24 10.05 -6.60
C ASN A 50 1.79 8.59 -6.41
N ALA A 51 0.88 8.35 -5.48
CA ALA A 51 0.53 7.00 -5.04
C ALA A 51 0.03 6.09 -6.18
N LEU A 52 -0.72 6.63 -7.15
CA LEU A 52 -1.23 5.84 -8.28
C LEU A 52 -0.18 5.53 -9.35
N ASN A 53 0.93 6.29 -9.37
CA ASN A 53 2.06 6.06 -10.26
C ASN A 53 3.23 5.35 -9.56
N ALA A 54 3.19 5.23 -8.23
CA ALA A 54 4.15 4.45 -7.47
C ALA A 54 4.02 2.96 -7.84
N SER A 55 5.13 2.22 -7.76
CA SER A 55 5.14 0.77 -7.98
C SER A 55 5.60 0.03 -6.72
N PHE A 56 5.13 -1.20 -6.58
CA PHE A 56 5.45 -2.12 -5.49
C PHE A 56 5.87 -3.48 -6.07
N ASP A 57 6.40 -4.36 -5.24
CA ASP A 57 6.76 -5.73 -5.60
C ASP A 57 6.30 -6.70 -4.50
N GLU A 58 5.16 -7.36 -4.76
CA GLU A 58 4.46 -8.24 -3.83
C GLU A 58 4.37 -7.69 -2.40
N PRO A 59 3.71 -6.52 -2.20
CA PRO A 59 3.54 -5.97 -0.86
C PRO A 59 2.74 -6.95 0.00
N ALA A 60 3.22 -7.24 1.20
CA ALA A 60 2.66 -8.25 2.09
C ALA A 60 2.01 -7.62 3.33
N GLY A 61 2.82 -7.29 4.33
CA GLY A 61 2.35 -6.71 5.59
C GLY A 61 1.96 -5.24 5.46
N ILE A 62 0.91 -4.82 6.16
CA ILE A 62 0.41 -3.45 6.13
C ILE A 62 -0.05 -2.98 7.51
N SER A 63 0.22 -1.72 7.88
CA SER A 63 -0.22 -1.14 9.15
C SER A 63 -0.59 0.33 8.98
N TYR A 64 -1.58 0.80 9.73
CA TYR A 64 -2.05 2.19 9.69
C TYR A 64 -1.73 2.96 10.98
N ARG A 65 -1.33 4.23 10.85
CA ARG A 65 -1.21 5.19 11.95
C ARG A 65 -1.33 6.63 11.42
N ASP A 66 -2.21 7.43 12.03
CA ASP A 66 -2.32 8.89 11.80
C ASP A 66 -2.31 9.33 10.33
N GLY A 67 -3.15 8.71 9.49
CA GLY A 67 -3.23 9.09 8.07
C GLY A 67 -2.13 8.47 7.19
N VAL A 68 -1.23 7.68 7.77
CA VAL A 68 -0.16 6.97 7.05
C VAL A 68 -0.40 5.47 7.07
N VAL A 69 -0.20 4.83 5.92
CA VAL A 69 -0.17 3.38 5.76
C VAL A 69 1.26 2.95 5.50
N TYR A 70 1.82 2.15 6.39
CA TYR A 70 3.13 1.54 6.25
C TYR A 70 2.99 0.18 5.58
N VAL A 71 3.84 -0.10 4.59
CA VAL A 71 3.79 -1.29 3.75
C VAL A 71 5.14 -1.99 3.79
N ALA A 72 5.13 -3.28 4.11
CA ALA A 72 6.25 -4.17 3.84
C ALA A 72 6.21 -4.56 2.36
N ASP A 73 7.10 -3.94 1.57
CA ASP A 73 7.22 -4.15 0.13
C ASP A 73 8.25 -5.26 -0.11
N THR A 74 7.76 -6.49 0.02
CA THR A 74 8.54 -7.68 0.38
C THR A 74 9.65 -7.98 -0.60
N ASN A 75 9.33 -8.03 -1.89
CA ASN A 75 10.30 -8.41 -2.92
C ASN A 75 11.21 -7.24 -3.33
N ASN A 76 10.82 -6.00 -3.00
CA ASN A 76 11.73 -4.86 -3.07
C ASN A 76 12.68 -4.77 -1.85
N HIS A 77 12.44 -5.56 -0.80
CA HIS A 77 13.18 -5.49 0.46
C HIS A 77 13.14 -4.08 1.08
N ARG A 78 11.97 -3.44 1.09
CA ARG A 78 11.79 -2.08 1.60
C ARG A 78 10.58 -1.95 2.51
N ILE A 79 10.61 -0.89 3.32
CA ILE A 79 9.42 -0.36 3.99
C ILE A 79 9.01 0.90 3.23
N ARG A 80 7.74 0.93 2.81
CA ARG A 80 7.15 2.06 2.09
C ARG A 80 6.15 2.75 3.02
N ARG A 81 6.03 4.06 2.93
CA ARG A 81 4.95 4.84 3.56
C ARG A 81 4.03 5.37 2.49
N LEU A 82 2.73 5.21 2.65
CA LEU A 82 1.67 5.85 1.88
C LEU A 82 1.00 6.89 2.76
N ASP A 83 1.18 8.16 2.46
CA ASP A 83 0.44 9.26 3.07
C ASP A 83 -0.90 9.42 2.33
N ILE A 84 -2.00 9.24 3.08
CA ILE A 84 -3.36 9.22 2.52
C ILE A 84 -3.83 10.63 2.15
N ASP A 85 -3.40 11.65 2.88
CA ASP A 85 -3.85 13.03 2.68
C ASP A 85 -3.16 13.67 1.48
N SER A 86 -1.84 13.47 1.35
CA SER A 86 -1.08 13.96 0.18
C SER A 86 -1.21 13.05 -1.04
N GLY A 87 -1.57 11.78 -0.84
CA GLY A 87 -1.60 10.78 -1.91
C GLY A 87 -0.20 10.47 -2.46
N THR A 88 0.80 10.37 -1.57
CA THR A 88 2.19 10.09 -1.94
C THR A 88 2.73 8.82 -1.30
N VAL A 89 3.59 8.11 -2.03
CA VAL A 89 4.36 6.98 -1.54
C VAL A 89 5.84 7.36 -1.50
N ASP A 90 6.50 7.09 -0.38
CA ASP A 90 7.94 7.24 -0.22
C ASP A 90 8.57 5.96 0.35
N THR A 91 9.79 5.67 -0.06
CA THR A 91 10.62 4.64 0.57
C THR A 91 11.23 5.18 1.86
N ILE A 92 11.08 4.45 2.96
CA ILE A 92 11.71 4.81 4.24
C ILE A 92 13.18 4.38 4.23
N GLU A 93 14.08 5.31 4.52
CA GLU A 93 15.49 5.00 4.76
C GLU A 93 15.66 4.28 6.10
N LEU A 94 16.23 3.06 6.06
CA LEU A 94 16.52 2.27 7.25
C LEU A 94 17.99 2.44 7.62
N LEU A 95 18.26 3.05 8.76
CA LEU A 95 19.62 3.18 9.27
C LEU A 95 20.08 1.86 9.89
N GLY A 96 21.16 1.28 9.37
CA GLY A 96 21.78 0.06 9.89
C GLY A 96 21.19 -1.26 9.36
N ALA A 97 20.41 -1.21 8.28
CA ALA A 97 20.03 -2.37 7.48
C ALA A 97 21.04 -2.65 6.36
#